data_AF-A0A7K7T4P7-F1
#
_entry.id   AF-A0A7K7T4P7-F1
#
_cell.length_a   1.000
_cell.length_b   1.000
_cell.length_c   1.000
_cell.angle_alpha   90.00
_cell.angle_beta   90.00
_cell.angle_gamma   90.00
#
_symmetry.space_group_name_H-M   'P 1'
#
loop_
_entity.id
_entity.type
_entity.pdbx_description
1 polymer ?
#
loop_
_entity_poly.entity_id
_entity_poly.type
_entity_poly.pdbx_seq_one_letter_code
_entity_poly.pdbx_strand_id
1 'polypeptide(L)'
;FDFCQAEGKKRPSENLGQVLFGERIEPSPYRFTFNKKETCKSVCTKTYDTTKPDDKQKLDFLKKSMLLNYQHHWIVDNMPVTWCYDVEDGQRFCNPGFPIGCYITEDGRPKDACVINSEFHEKDTFYIFNHVDIKIYYHVVENEALGARLVAAKLEPKSYKHTHPDNPDCSGVPMDISNKASGEVKIAYTYSVSFQEEKSIRWASRWDYILESMPHTHIQWFSIMNSLVIVLFLSGMVAMIMLRTLHKDIARYNQMDSTEDAQEEFGWKLVHGDIFRPPRKGMLLSVFLGSGTQILIMTFVTLFFACLGFLSPANRGALMTCAVVLWVLLGTPAGYVAARFYKSFGGEKWKTNVLLTSFLCPGIVFADFFIMNLILWGEGSSAAIPFGTLVAILALWFCISVPLTFIGAYFGFKKNAIEHPVRTNQIPRQIPEQSFYTKPLPGIIMGGILPFGCIFIQLFFILNSIWSHQMYYMFGFLFLVFIILVITCSEATILLCYFHLCAEDYHWQWRSFLTSGFTAVYFLIYAIHYFFSKLQITGTASTILYFGYTMIMVLIFFLFTG
;
A
#
# COMPACT_ATOMS: atom_id res chain seq x y z
N PHE A 1 -12.97 23.78 5.06
CA PHE A 1 -14.08 23.21 5.86
C PHE A 1 -14.28 24.11 7.08
N ASP A 2 -15.45 24.73 7.25
CA ASP A 2 -15.71 25.71 8.33
C ASP A 2 -16.08 25.00 9.65
N PHE A 3 -15.12 24.26 10.22
CA PHE A 3 -15.27 23.63 11.52
C PHE A 3 -14.67 24.49 12.62
N CYS A 4 -14.99 24.18 13.87
CA CYS A 4 -14.51 24.90 15.02
C CYS A 4 -13.01 24.66 15.23
N GLN A 5 -12.24 25.73 15.22
CA GLN A 5 -10.78 25.69 15.37
C GLN A 5 -10.39 25.88 16.83
N ALA A 6 -9.37 25.14 17.26
CA ALA A 6 -8.79 25.33 18.59
C ALA A 6 -7.81 26.51 18.57
N GLU A 7 -8.08 27.57 19.34
CA GLU A 7 -7.14 28.69 19.48
C GLU A 7 -5.88 28.29 20.27
N GLY A 8 -4.72 28.70 19.77
CA GLY A 8 -3.45 28.76 20.52
C GLY A 8 -2.65 27.46 20.68
N LYS A 9 -3.03 26.34 20.05
CA LYS A 9 -2.26 25.08 20.12
C LYS A 9 -1.37 24.89 18.89
N LYS A 10 -0.07 24.62 19.12
CA LYS A 10 0.85 24.20 18.06
C LYS A 10 0.43 22.82 17.54
N ARG A 11 0.55 22.62 16.22
CA ARG A 11 0.36 21.31 15.59
C ARG A 11 1.35 20.30 16.20
N PRO A 12 0.92 19.07 16.48
CA PRO A 12 1.84 18.01 16.91
C PRO A 12 2.87 17.72 15.81
N SER A 13 4.07 17.27 16.21
CA SER A 13 5.12 16.91 15.26
C SER A 13 4.77 15.61 14.53
N GLU A 14 4.78 15.65 13.21
CA GLU A 14 4.56 14.50 12.33
C GLU A 14 5.92 13.89 11.93
N ASN A 15 5.97 12.55 11.83
CA ASN A 15 7.15 11.91 11.25
C ASN A 15 7.10 11.93 9.71
N LEU A 16 8.23 11.59 9.07
CA LEU A 16 8.35 11.62 7.60
C LEU A 16 7.26 10.81 6.91
N GLY A 17 6.96 9.61 7.39
CA GLY A 17 5.93 8.75 6.82
C GLY A 17 4.52 9.30 6.96
N GLN A 18 4.20 9.96 8.08
CA GLN A 18 2.91 10.63 8.26
C GLN A 18 2.75 11.78 7.25
N VAL A 19 3.80 12.58 7.07
CA VAL A 19 3.79 13.68 6.09
C VAL A 19 3.64 13.14 4.66
N LEU A 20 4.31 12.03 4.33
CA LEU A 20 4.22 11.38 3.02
C LEU A 20 2.84 10.80 2.71
N PHE A 21 2.12 10.30 3.72
CA PHE A 21 0.73 9.86 3.57
C PHE A 21 -0.28 11.01 3.63
N GLY A 22 0.18 12.25 3.82
CA GLY A 22 -0.70 13.42 3.93
C GLY A 22 -1.51 13.46 5.24
N GLU A 23 -1.10 12.70 6.26
CA GLU A 23 -1.69 12.78 7.60
C GLU A 23 -1.32 14.12 8.23
N ARG A 24 -2.27 15.07 8.23
CA ARG A 24 -2.12 16.34 8.94
C ARG A 24 -2.98 16.38 10.18
N ILE A 25 -2.35 16.40 11.35
CA ILE A 25 -3.07 16.37 12.62
C ILE A 25 -3.30 17.81 13.10
N GLU A 26 -4.57 18.19 13.23
CA GLU A 26 -4.98 19.47 13.79
C GLU A 26 -5.58 19.28 15.19
N PRO A 27 -5.29 20.18 16.14
CA PRO A 27 -5.92 20.14 17.46
C PRO A 27 -7.41 20.46 17.36
N SER A 28 -8.24 19.65 18.02
CA SER A 28 -9.68 19.88 18.10
C SER A 28 -10.06 20.75 19.32
N PRO A 29 -11.21 21.44 19.28
CA PRO A 29 -11.68 22.29 20.38
C PRO A 29 -12.27 21.51 21.56
N TYR A 30 -12.43 20.18 21.46
CA TYR A 30 -12.97 19.32 22.51
C TYR A 30 -11.97 19.19 23.67
N ARG A 31 -12.38 19.61 24.88
CA ARG A 31 -11.50 19.65 26.08
C ARG A 31 -12.20 19.06 27.30
N PHE A 32 -11.84 17.83 27.64
CA PHE A 32 -12.33 17.13 28.82
C PHE A 32 -11.18 16.69 29.73
N THR A 33 -11.48 16.47 31.01
CA THR A 33 -10.52 16.01 32.02
C THR A 33 -10.79 14.55 32.35
N PHE A 34 -9.74 13.75 32.54
CA PHE A 34 -9.87 12.35 32.92
C PHE A 34 -10.70 12.20 34.22
N ASN A 35 -11.57 11.19 34.25
CA ASN A 35 -12.47 10.87 35.36
C ASN A 35 -13.51 11.96 35.72
N LYS A 36 -13.73 12.94 34.83
CA LYS A 36 -14.79 13.94 34.98
C LYS A 36 -15.86 13.73 33.92
N LYS A 37 -17.01 13.19 34.32
CA LYS A 37 -18.18 13.06 33.43
C LYS A 37 -18.70 14.46 33.08
N GLU A 38 -18.78 14.75 31.79
CA GLU A 38 -19.37 15.97 31.25
C GLU A 38 -20.53 15.58 30.33
N THR A 39 -21.66 16.26 30.43
CA THR A 39 -22.85 15.99 29.62
C THR A 39 -23.24 17.25 28.89
N CYS A 40 -23.48 17.16 27.58
CA CYS A 40 -23.95 18.27 26.74
C CYS A 40 -23.11 19.56 26.86
N LYS A 41 -21.78 19.45 26.83
CA LYS A 41 -20.92 20.63 26.89
C LYS A 41 -20.84 21.31 25.52
N SER A 42 -21.05 22.62 25.48
CA SER A 42 -20.94 23.43 24.26
C SER A 42 -19.48 23.57 23.82
N VAL A 43 -19.24 23.41 22.53
CA VAL A 43 -17.92 23.59 21.89
C VAL A 43 -17.86 24.94 21.19
N CYS A 44 -18.86 25.18 20.34
CA CYS A 44 -18.94 26.35 19.47
C CYS A 44 -20.30 26.38 18.77
N THR A 45 -20.70 27.55 18.30
CA THR A 45 -21.89 27.73 17.47
C THR A 45 -21.47 28.33 16.14
N LYS A 46 -21.92 27.73 15.05
CA LYS A 46 -21.74 28.23 13.69
C LYS A 46 -23.08 28.73 13.17
N THR A 47 -23.06 29.93 12.60
CA THR A 47 -24.25 30.59 12.06
C THR A 47 -24.03 30.78 10.58
N TYR A 48 -24.98 30.33 9.77
CA TYR A 48 -24.97 30.48 8.32
C TYR A 48 -26.21 31.26 7.90
N ASP A 49 -26.01 32.44 7.32
CA ASP A 49 -27.09 33.24 6.76
C ASP A 49 -27.22 32.96 5.26
N THR A 50 -28.34 32.36 4.85
CA THR A 50 -28.57 32.03 3.43
C THR A 50 -28.69 33.25 2.51
N THR A 51 -28.86 34.45 3.06
CA THR A 51 -28.87 35.71 2.29
C THR A 51 -27.47 36.20 1.93
N LYS A 52 -26.44 35.78 2.68
CA LYS A 52 -25.05 36.16 2.42
C LYS A 52 -24.39 35.13 1.49
N PRO A 53 -23.73 35.57 0.40
CA PRO A 53 -23.15 34.65 -0.57
C PRO A 53 -22.06 33.75 0.03
N ASP A 54 -21.23 34.28 0.93
CA ASP A 54 -20.13 33.53 1.56
C ASP A 54 -20.64 32.42 2.50
N ASP A 55 -21.64 32.73 3.33
CA ASP A 55 -22.23 31.77 4.26
C ASP A 55 -23.04 30.70 3.52
N LYS A 56 -23.69 31.08 2.41
CA LYS A 56 -24.35 30.15 1.51
C LYS A 56 -23.36 29.17 0.89
N GLN A 57 -22.22 29.64 0.37
CA GLN A 57 -21.18 28.74 -0.17
C GLN A 57 -20.66 27.75 0.87
N LYS A 58 -20.47 28.19 2.13
CA LYS A 58 -20.03 27.31 3.22
C LYS A 58 -21.09 26.27 3.59
N LEU A 59 -22.36 26.67 3.64
CA LEU A 59 -23.48 25.76 3.90
C LEU A 59 -23.66 24.75 2.76
N ASP A 60 -23.55 25.18 1.50
CA ASP A 60 -23.61 24.31 0.33
C ASP A 60 -22.43 23.32 0.31
N PHE A 61 -21.25 23.75 0.72
CA PHE A 61 -20.10 22.86 0.90
C PHE A 61 -20.34 21.82 2.00
N LEU A 62 -20.97 22.20 3.11
CA LEU A 62 -21.35 21.27 4.18
C LEU A 62 -22.37 20.24 3.70
N LYS A 63 -23.41 20.67 2.97
CA LYS A 63 -24.40 19.78 2.33
C LYS A 63 -23.73 18.81 1.34
N LYS A 64 -22.86 19.34 0.47
CA LYS A 64 -22.09 18.53 -0.48
C LYS A 64 -21.18 17.53 0.24
N SER A 65 -20.57 17.91 1.36
CA SER A 65 -19.74 17.02 2.17
C SER A 65 -20.55 15.85 2.76
N MET A 66 -21.79 16.11 3.19
CA MET A 66 -22.71 15.05 3.63
C MET A 66 -23.13 14.12 2.48
N LEU A 67 -23.40 14.67 1.28
CA LEU A 67 -23.68 13.85 0.08
C LEU A 67 -22.51 12.96 -0.32
N LEU A 68 -21.29 13.45 -0.17
CA LEU A 68 -20.06 12.73 -0.49
C LEU A 68 -19.56 11.84 0.67
N ASN A 69 -20.36 11.67 1.74
CA ASN A 69 -20.04 10.85 2.91
C ASN A 69 -18.68 11.18 3.55
N TYR A 70 -18.36 12.48 3.70
CA TYR A 70 -17.13 12.90 4.36
C TYR A 70 -17.15 12.49 5.83
N GLN A 71 -16.02 11.96 6.30
CA GLN A 71 -15.86 11.40 7.65
C GLN A 71 -14.86 12.17 8.50
N HIS A 72 -15.20 12.35 9.77
CA HIS A 72 -14.30 12.80 10.82
C HIS A 72 -13.44 11.64 11.33
N HIS A 73 -12.12 11.83 11.28
CA HIS A 73 -11.13 10.90 11.83
C HIS A 73 -10.51 11.53 13.06
N TRP A 74 -10.84 10.99 14.24
CA TRP A 74 -10.39 11.54 15.52
C TRP A 74 -9.36 10.63 16.19
N ILE A 75 -8.51 11.27 16.98
CA ILE A 75 -7.37 10.64 17.62
C ILE A 75 -7.35 11.08 19.08
N VAL A 76 -7.28 10.12 20.00
CA VAL A 76 -7.09 10.36 21.43
C VAL A 76 -5.91 9.49 21.88
N ASP A 77 -4.86 10.12 22.44
CA ASP A 77 -3.63 9.43 22.88
C ASP A 77 -3.05 8.46 21.83
N ASN A 78 -2.94 8.95 20.58
CA ASN A 78 -2.50 8.19 19.40
C ASN A 78 -3.39 6.99 19.00
N MET A 79 -4.54 6.78 19.64
CA MET A 79 -5.53 5.77 19.22
C MET A 79 -6.63 6.41 18.38
N PRO A 80 -7.09 5.75 17.29
CA PRO A 80 -8.24 6.21 16.53
C PRO A 80 -9.52 6.01 17.34
N VAL A 81 -10.40 7.01 17.29
CA VAL A 81 -11.74 6.91 17.84
C VAL A 81 -12.60 6.11 16.87
N THR A 82 -13.26 5.05 17.35
CA THR A 82 -14.13 4.23 16.51
C THR A 82 -15.60 4.55 16.73
N TRP A 83 -16.36 4.50 15.65
CA TRP A 83 -17.81 4.51 15.70
C TRP A 83 -18.33 3.12 15.36
N CYS A 84 -19.10 2.55 16.27
CA CYS A 84 -19.71 1.23 16.09
C CYS A 84 -21.23 1.38 15.97
N TYR A 85 -21.81 0.72 14.98
CA TYR A 85 -23.25 0.65 14.77
C TYR A 85 -23.66 -0.79 14.44
N ASP A 86 -24.87 -1.15 14.84
CA ASP A 86 -25.43 -2.47 14.58
C ASP A 86 -26.17 -2.42 13.22
N VAL A 87 -25.90 -3.40 12.36
CA VAL A 87 -26.56 -3.56 11.05
C VAL A 87 -27.73 -4.54 11.19
N GLU A 88 -28.72 -4.46 10.29
CA GLU A 88 -29.95 -5.27 10.32
C GLU A 88 -29.72 -6.79 10.52
N ASP A 89 -28.58 -7.32 10.07
CA ASP A 89 -28.16 -8.73 10.27
C ASP A 89 -27.68 -9.06 11.71
N GLY A 90 -27.79 -8.13 12.66
CA GLY A 90 -27.30 -8.30 14.04
C GLY A 90 -25.77 -8.26 14.17
N GLN A 91 -25.06 -7.98 13.07
CA GLN A 91 -23.61 -7.78 13.08
C GLN A 91 -23.27 -6.34 13.46
N ARG A 92 -22.37 -6.18 14.44
CA ARG A 92 -21.85 -4.89 14.89
C ARG A 92 -20.64 -4.50 14.04
N PHE A 93 -20.75 -3.41 13.29
CA PHE A 93 -19.66 -2.87 12.49
C PHE A 93 -19.04 -1.65 13.16
N CYS A 94 -17.72 -1.63 13.26
CA CYS A 94 -16.94 -0.52 13.80
C CYS A 94 -16.05 0.07 12.71
N ASN A 95 -16.10 1.39 12.51
CA ASN A 95 -15.27 2.12 11.56
C ASN A 95 -14.37 3.11 12.33
N PRO A 96 -13.06 3.24 12.00
CA PRO A 96 -12.18 4.29 12.53
C PRO A 96 -12.51 5.68 11.93
N GLY A 97 -13.75 6.12 12.07
CA GLY A 97 -14.25 7.39 11.55
C GLY A 97 -15.77 7.43 11.64
N PHE A 98 -16.32 8.64 11.71
CA PHE A 98 -17.77 8.84 11.70
C PHE A 98 -18.14 9.94 10.70
N PRO A 99 -19.28 9.81 9.99
CA PRO A 99 -19.67 10.78 8.99
C PRO A 99 -20.09 12.10 9.63
N ILE A 100 -19.98 13.19 8.88
CA ILE A 100 -20.41 14.54 9.32
C ILE A 100 -21.92 14.59 9.57
N GLY A 101 -22.67 13.78 8.82
CA GLY A 101 -24.12 13.75 8.84
C GLY A 101 -24.63 12.78 7.80
N CYS A 102 -25.92 12.87 7.48
CA CYS A 102 -26.56 12.00 6.52
C CYS A 102 -27.62 12.77 5.72
N TYR A 103 -28.02 12.24 4.56
CA TYR A 103 -29.00 12.85 3.67
C TYR A 103 -30.09 11.86 3.28
N ILE A 104 -31.34 12.29 3.34
CA ILE A 104 -32.49 11.52 2.88
C ILE A 104 -32.92 12.05 1.52
N THR A 105 -32.90 11.16 0.51
CA THR A 105 -33.31 11.51 -0.85
C THR A 105 -34.79 11.86 -0.93
N GLU A 106 -35.20 12.51 -2.01
CA GLU A 106 -36.62 12.81 -2.29
C GLU A 106 -37.50 11.55 -2.30
N ASP A 107 -36.92 10.40 -2.67
CA ASP A 107 -37.57 9.09 -2.64
C ASP A 107 -37.89 8.59 -1.22
N GLY A 108 -37.39 9.26 -0.18
CA GLY A 108 -37.61 8.92 1.23
C GLY A 108 -36.89 7.65 1.68
N ARG A 109 -35.87 7.18 0.94
CA ARG A 109 -35.08 6.01 1.32
C ARG A 109 -33.85 6.46 2.12
N PRO A 110 -33.73 6.12 3.42
CA PRO A 110 -32.53 6.40 4.18
C PRO A 110 -31.37 5.58 3.57
N LYS A 111 -30.22 6.23 3.36
CA LYS A 111 -28.98 5.60 2.92
C LYS A 111 -27.86 5.91 3.91
N ASP A 112 -26.83 5.08 3.90
CA ASP A 112 -25.61 5.25 4.71
C ASP A 112 -25.92 5.43 6.21
N ALA A 113 -25.38 6.47 6.83
CA ALA A 113 -25.58 6.76 8.24
C ALA A 113 -27.00 7.21 8.62
N CYS A 114 -27.90 7.46 7.66
CA CYS A 114 -29.29 7.77 8.00
C CYS A 114 -30.08 6.55 8.48
N VAL A 115 -29.59 5.33 8.27
CA VAL A 115 -30.28 4.09 8.70
C VAL A 115 -30.20 3.91 10.23
N ILE A 116 -29.28 4.60 10.91
CA ILE A 116 -28.99 4.37 12.34
C ILE A 116 -30.07 4.91 13.29
N ASN A 117 -30.90 5.85 12.84
CA ASN A 117 -31.96 6.43 13.67
C ASN A 117 -33.23 6.58 12.84
N SER A 118 -34.32 5.96 13.30
CA SER A 118 -35.64 6.03 12.68
C SER A 118 -36.26 7.43 12.71
N GLU A 119 -35.74 8.33 13.55
CA GLU A 119 -36.15 9.74 13.58
C GLU A 119 -35.68 10.53 12.36
N PHE A 120 -34.74 10.02 11.57
CA PHE A 120 -34.35 10.62 10.30
C PHE A 120 -35.32 10.15 9.21
N HIS A 121 -36.41 10.89 9.00
CA HIS A 121 -37.48 10.48 8.08
C HIS A 121 -37.99 11.60 7.14
N GLU A 122 -37.58 12.84 7.34
CA GLU A 122 -38.03 13.94 6.47
C GLU A 122 -37.38 13.85 5.09
N LYS A 123 -38.20 13.97 4.03
CA LYS A 123 -37.74 13.92 2.64
C LYS A 123 -36.93 15.16 2.29
N ASP A 124 -35.93 15.01 1.43
CA ASP A 124 -35.10 16.12 0.92
C ASP A 124 -34.45 16.96 2.02
N THR A 125 -33.96 16.26 3.05
CA THR A 125 -33.47 16.88 4.30
C THR A 125 -32.13 16.29 4.70
N PHE A 126 -31.22 17.18 5.12
CA PHE A 126 -29.91 16.82 5.65
C PHE A 126 -29.96 16.80 7.18
N TYR A 127 -29.40 15.76 7.79
CA TYR A 127 -29.23 15.68 9.24
C TYR A 127 -27.74 15.76 9.58
N ILE A 128 -27.37 16.76 10.37
CA ILE A 128 -25.98 16.95 10.79
C ILE A 128 -25.73 16.29 12.14
N PHE A 129 -24.59 15.62 12.30
CA PHE A 129 -24.15 15.08 13.57
C PHE A 129 -23.38 16.15 14.34
N ASN A 130 -24.12 16.99 15.04
CA ASN A 130 -23.59 18.10 15.83
C ASN A 130 -23.30 17.73 17.29
N HIS A 131 -23.78 16.58 17.76
CA HIS A 131 -23.47 16.06 19.09
C HIS A 131 -22.67 14.77 19.02
N VAL A 132 -21.70 14.60 19.92
CA VAL A 132 -20.93 13.36 20.03
C VAL A 132 -20.88 12.85 21.46
N ASP A 133 -21.24 11.59 21.64
CA ASP A 133 -21.10 10.88 22.90
C ASP A 133 -19.78 10.10 22.91
N ILE A 134 -18.80 10.60 23.65
CA ILE A 134 -17.47 10.02 23.76
C ILE A 134 -17.45 9.05 24.95
N LYS A 135 -17.10 7.79 24.69
CA LYS A 135 -16.93 6.73 25.68
C LYS A 135 -15.47 6.31 25.72
N ILE A 136 -14.80 6.63 26.82
CA ILE A 136 -13.40 6.31 27.06
C ILE A 136 -13.31 5.09 27.98
N TYR A 137 -12.70 4.03 27.49
CA TYR A 137 -12.42 2.82 28.26
C TYR A 137 -10.98 2.86 28.76
N TYR A 138 -10.78 2.63 30.05
CA TYR A 138 -9.46 2.68 30.68
C TYR A 138 -9.21 1.48 31.58
N HIS A 139 -7.93 1.17 31.79
CA HIS A 139 -7.46 0.13 32.70
C HIS A 139 -6.58 0.78 33.77
N VAL A 140 -6.86 0.50 35.05
CA VAL A 140 -6.07 0.99 36.18
C VAL A 140 -4.96 -0.02 36.51
N VAL A 141 -3.70 0.41 36.46
CA VAL A 141 -2.58 -0.48 36.77
C VAL A 141 -2.40 -0.55 38.29
N GLU A 142 -2.63 -1.72 38.88
CA GLU A 142 -2.65 -1.94 40.35
C GLU A 142 -1.31 -1.61 41.05
N ASN A 143 -0.19 -1.56 40.32
CA ASN A 143 1.17 -1.35 40.87
C ASN A 143 1.81 0.02 40.56
N GLU A 144 1.15 0.90 39.79
CA GLU A 144 1.64 2.26 39.51
C GLU A 144 0.74 3.27 40.21
N ALA A 145 1.29 4.04 41.15
CA ALA A 145 0.54 4.86 42.11
C ALA A 145 -0.43 5.91 41.53
N LEU A 146 -0.51 6.14 40.22
CA LEU A 146 -1.44 7.07 39.56
C LEU A 146 -1.57 6.85 38.02
N GLY A 147 -1.49 5.60 37.52
CA GLY A 147 -1.50 5.33 36.08
C GLY A 147 -2.79 4.69 35.56
N ALA A 148 -3.74 5.49 35.05
CA ALA A 148 -4.82 4.96 34.21
C ALA A 148 -4.38 4.94 32.75
N ARG A 149 -4.55 3.80 32.08
CA ARG A 149 -4.14 3.57 30.69
C ARG A 149 -5.35 3.51 29.78
N LEU A 150 -5.32 4.23 28.65
CA LEU A 150 -6.40 4.23 27.65
C LEU A 150 -6.43 2.90 26.88
N VAL A 151 -7.56 2.21 26.92
CA VAL A 151 -7.73 0.90 26.26
C VAL A 151 -8.54 1.02 24.98
N ALA A 152 -9.65 1.78 25.00
CA ALA A 152 -10.47 2.01 23.82
C ALA A 152 -11.10 3.40 23.86
N ALA A 153 -11.30 4.00 22.70
CA ALA A 153 -12.06 5.23 22.54
C ALA A 153 -13.17 4.98 21.52
N LYS A 154 -14.42 4.95 22.00
CA LYS A 154 -15.62 4.79 21.17
C LYS A 154 -16.41 6.09 21.15
N LEU A 155 -17.09 6.36 20.04
CA LEU A 155 -17.92 7.54 19.87
C LEU A 155 -19.25 7.16 19.22
N GLU A 156 -20.32 7.76 19.71
CA GLU A 156 -21.66 7.69 19.12
C GLU A 156 -22.06 9.08 18.61
N PRO A 157 -22.17 9.27 17.28
CA PRO A 157 -22.63 10.53 16.72
C PRO A 157 -24.15 10.65 16.88
N LYS A 158 -24.60 11.84 17.25
CA LYS A 158 -26.02 12.17 17.43
C LYS A 158 -26.32 13.53 16.81
N SER A 159 -27.61 13.75 16.53
CA SER A 159 -28.12 15.00 15.99
C SER A 159 -29.12 15.61 16.97
N TYR A 160 -28.91 16.86 17.38
CA TYR A 160 -29.80 17.58 18.28
C TYR A 160 -30.02 19.02 17.82
N LYS A 161 -31.27 19.41 17.65
CA LYS A 161 -31.70 20.79 17.44
C LYS A 161 -31.74 21.50 18.80
N HIS A 162 -30.69 22.26 19.10
CA HIS A 162 -30.59 23.00 20.36
C HIS A 162 -31.48 24.25 20.31
N THR A 163 -32.45 24.34 21.22
CA THR A 163 -33.32 25.52 21.41
C THR A 163 -32.58 26.68 22.08
N HIS A 164 -31.65 26.36 22.99
CA HIS A 164 -30.77 27.31 23.67
C HIS A 164 -29.30 26.98 23.34
N PRO A 165 -28.64 27.72 22.43
CA PRO A 165 -27.25 27.45 22.03
C PRO A 165 -26.22 27.63 23.17
N ASP A 166 -26.51 28.56 24.09
CA ASP A 166 -25.59 28.93 25.18
C ASP A 166 -25.62 27.93 26.35
N ASN A 167 -26.76 27.25 26.55
CA ASN A 167 -26.91 26.17 27.53
C ASN A 167 -27.69 25.00 26.91
N PRO A 168 -27.00 24.11 26.17
CA PRO A 168 -27.66 23.05 25.42
C PRO A 168 -28.11 21.91 26.36
N ASP A 169 -29.32 21.41 26.15
CA ASP A 169 -29.93 20.34 26.98
C ASP A 169 -29.86 18.93 26.35
N CYS A 170 -29.38 18.81 25.11
CA CYS A 170 -29.21 17.54 24.36
C CYS A 170 -30.44 16.60 24.36
N SER A 171 -31.64 17.17 24.42
CA SER A 171 -32.93 16.45 24.47
C SER A 171 -33.88 16.80 23.32
N GLY A 172 -33.41 17.59 22.35
CA GLY A 172 -34.21 18.07 21.22
C GLY A 172 -34.39 17.04 20.11
N VAL A 173 -35.29 17.34 19.16
CA VAL A 173 -35.41 16.62 17.89
C VAL A 173 -34.12 16.71 17.07
N PRO A 174 -33.86 15.81 16.11
CA PRO A 174 -32.73 15.91 15.19
C PRO A 174 -32.56 17.29 14.55
N MET A 175 -31.32 17.72 14.34
CA MET A 175 -31.01 18.95 13.63
C MET A 175 -31.16 18.73 12.13
N ASP A 176 -32.30 19.17 11.60
CA ASP A 176 -32.64 19.16 10.19
C ASP A 176 -32.12 20.42 9.45
N ILE A 177 -31.62 20.22 8.24
CA ILE A 177 -31.26 21.27 7.30
C ILE A 177 -31.98 20.94 5.98
N SER A 178 -33.23 21.41 5.87
CA SER A 178 -34.02 21.24 4.64
C SER A 178 -33.44 22.04 3.49
N ASN A 179 -33.56 21.52 2.25
CA ASN A 179 -33.23 22.29 1.04
C ASN A 179 -34.22 23.42 0.76
N LYS A 180 -35.42 23.36 1.31
CA LYS A 180 -36.49 24.34 1.10
C LYS A 180 -36.49 25.48 2.11
N ALA A 181 -35.74 25.33 3.21
CA ALA A 181 -35.67 26.34 4.26
C ALA A 181 -34.78 27.52 3.81
N SER A 182 -35.31 28.75 3.97
CA SER A 182 -34.57 30.00 3.78
C SER A 182 -34.54 30.77 5.10
N GLY A 183 -33.38 31.33 5.45
CA GLY A 183 -33.15 32.02 6.72
C GLY A 183 -31.77 31.77 7.33
N GLU A 184 -31.66 32.06 8.63
CA GLU A 184 -30.46 31.88 9.44
C GLU A 184 -30.43 30.45 10.02
N VAL A 185 -29.37 29.68 9.70
CA VAL A 185 -29.16 28.32 10.20
C VAL A 185 -28.08 28.36 11.28
N LYS A 186 -28.46 28.06 12.53
CA LYS A 186 -27.53 27.97 13.67
C LYS A 186 -27.25 26.52 14.02
N ILE A 187 -25.99 26.14 13.98
CA ILE A 187 -25.51 24.80 14.32
C ILE A 187 -24.63 24.93 15.57
N ALA A 188 -25.16 24.51 16.72
CA ALA A 188 -24.38 24.39 17.94
C ALA A 188 -23.77 23.00 18.04
N TYR A 189 -22.44 22.91 18.17
CA TYR A 189 -21.72 21.67 18.36
C TYR A 189 -21.52 21.40 19.84
N THR A 190 -21.85 20.19 20.28
CA THR A 190 -21.83 19.78 21.68
C THR A 190 -21.22 18.40 21.85
N TYR A 191 -20.81 18.05 23.06
CA TYR A 191 -20.29 16.71 23.36
C TYR A 191 -20.62 16.26 24.78
N SER A 192 -20.66 14.95 24.97
CA SER A 192 -20.68 14.33 26.30
C SER A 192 -19.51 13.35 26.42
N VAL A 193 -18.95 13.20 27.62
CA VAL A 193 -17.84 12.29 27.89
C VAL A 193 -18.19 11.42 29.08
N SER A 194 -17.98 10.11 28.90
CA SER A 194 -18.07 9.12 29.96
C SER A 194 -16.82 8.25 30.00
N PHE A 195 -16.48 7.80 31.20
CA PHE A 195 -15.32 6.95 31.46
C PHE A 195 -15.83 5.61 32.02
N GLN A 196 -15.30 4.51 31.49
CA GLN A 196 -15.62 3.16 31.95
C GLN A 196 -14.34 2.38 32.20
N GLU A 197 -14.22 1.76 33.37
CA GLU A 197 -13.08 0.91 33.70
C GLU A 197 -13.27 -0.48 33.10
N GLU A 198 -12.28 -0.97 32.36
CA GLU A 198 -12.27 -2.29 31.74
C GLU A 198 -11.03 -3.07 32.18
N LYS A 199 -11.23 -4.02 33.10
CA LYS A 199 -10.15 -4.82 33.70
C LYS A 199 -9.72 -6.00 32.83
N SER A 200 -10.60 -6.45 31.93
CA SER A 200 -10.38 -7.66 31.12
C SER A 200 -9.33 -7.46 30.02
N ILE A 201 -9.21 -6.24 29.48
CA ILE A 201 -8.34 -5.96 28.34
C ILE A 201 -6.94 -5.60 28.85
N ARG A 202 -5.95 -6.36 28.39
CA ARG A 202 -4.54 -6.07 28.64
C ARG A 202 -4.09 -4.87 27.79
N TRP A 203 -3.15 -4.09 28.28
CA TRP A 203 -2.59 -2.98 27.52
C TRP A 203 -2.03 -3.39 26.13
N ALA A 204 -1.45 -4.58 26.03
CA ALA A 204 -0.92 -5.10 24.77
C ALA A 204 -2.00 -5.36 23.70
N SER A 205 -3.22 -5.72 24.11
CA SER A 205 -4.36 -6.02 23.24
C SER A 205 -5.27 -4.81 22.99
N ARG A 206 -4.84 -3.59 23.36
CA ARG A 206 -5.67 -2.38 23.23
C ARG A 206 -6.02 -2.00 21.79
N TRP A 207 -5.37 -2.60 20.79
CA TRP A 207 -5.68 -2.37 19.38
C TRP A 207 -6.72 -3.33 18.82
N ASP A 208 -7.06 -4.39 19.57
CA ASP A 208 -7.94 -5.46 19.07
C ASP A 208 -9.39 -4.98 18.86
N TYR A 209 -9.86 -3.97 19.61
CA TYR A 209 -11.21 -3.41 19.43
C TYR A 209 -11.42 -2.72 18.07
N ILE A 210 -10.33 -2.32 17.40
CA ILE A 210 -10.38 -1.71 16.06
C ILE A 210 -10.49 -2.80 14.99
N LEU A 211 -10.10 -4.04 15.34
CA LEU A 211 -10.08 -5.20 14.44
C LEU A 211 -11.34 -6.07 14.56
N GLU A 212 -12.21 -5.76 15.54
CA GLU A 212 -13.44 -6.51 15.87
C GLU A 212 -14.40 -6.63 14.68
N SER A 213 -14.41 -5.63 13.79
CA SER A 213 -15.27 -5.54 12.61
C SER A 213 -14.62 -6.02 11.30
N MET A 214 -13.48 -6.71 11.35
CA MET A 214 -12.81 -7.26 10.15
C MET A 214 -12.95 -8.79 10.05
N PRO A 215 -14.10 -9.32 9.61
CA PRO A 215 -14.37 -10.77 9.53
C PRO A 215 -13.66 -11.49 8.36
N HIS A 216 -12.51 -10.97 7.87
CA HIS A 216 -11.87 -11.49 6.66
C HIS A 216 -10.75 -12.52 6.91
N THR A 217 -10.53 -12.94 8.16
CA THR A 217 -9.48 -13.92 8.49
C THR A 217 -9.66 -15.23 7.71
N HIS A 218 -10.89 -15.72 7.59
CA HIS A 218 -11.21 -16.93 6.82
C HIS A 218 -10.84 -16.81 5.33
N ILE A 219 -11.09 -15.66 4.71
CA ILE A 219 -10.78 -15.42 3.30
C ILE A 219 -9.26 -15.37 3.08
N GLN A 220 -8.53 -14.76 4.02
CA GLN A 220 -7.07 -14.70 3.94
C GLN A 220 -6.41 -16.07 4.11
N TRP A 221 -6.89 -16.89 5.04
CA TRP A 221 -6.43 -18.28 5.18
C TRP A 221 -6.72 -19.12 3.93
N PHE A 222 -7.90 -18.96 3.33
CA PHE A 222 -8.24 -19.61 2.06
C PHE A 222 -7.28 -19.19 0.93
N SER A 223 -6.95 -17.91 0.83
CA SER A 223 -5.98 -17.40 -0.14
C SER A 223 -4.60 -18.06 0.01
N ILE A 224 -4.13 -18.24 1.24
CA ILE A 224 -2.82 -18.84 1.49
C ILE A 224 -2.82 -20.32 1.12
N MET A 225 -3.87 -21.05 1.50
CA MET A 225 -4.01 -22.45 1.10
C MET A 225 -3.98 -22.60 -0.42
N ASN A 226 -4.72 -21.77 -1.15
CA ASN A 226 -4.71 -21.78 -2.61
C ASN A 226 -3.32 -21.47 -3.19
N SER A 227 -2.63 -20.47 -2.63
CA SER A 227 -1.29 -20.07 -3.10
C SER A 227 -0.23 -21.12 -2.79
N LEU A 228 -0.32 -21.79 -1.64
CA LEU A 228 0.55 -22.92 -1.27
C LEU A 228 0.34 -24.11 -2.21
N VAL A 229 -0.89 -24.42 -2.59
CA VAL A 229 -1.18 -25.49 -3.57
C VAL A 229 -0.54 -25.17 -4.92
N ILE A 230 -0.63 -23.92 -5.39
CA ILE A 230 0.00 -23.49 -6.65
C ILE A 230 1.52 -23.66 -6.58
N VAL A 231 2.15 -23.20 -5.49
CA VAL A 231 3.61 -23.36 -5.30
C VAL A 231 4.00 -24.83 -5.23
N LEU A 232 3.33 -25.65 -4.41
CA LEU A 232 3.67 -27.08 -4.31
C LEU A 232 3.55 -27.80 -5.67
N PHE A 233 2.55 -27.45 -6.48
CA PHE A 233 2.39 -27.98 -7.83
C PHE A 233 3.54 -27.53 -8.74
N LEU A 234 3.93 -26.25 -8.70
CA LEU A 234 5.04 -25.71 -9.48
C LEU A 234 6.38 -26.31 -9.05
N SER A 235 6.67 -26.36 -7.75
CA SER A 235 7.85 -27.04 -7.20
C SER A 235 7.90 -28.49 -7.62
N GLY A 236 6.77 -29.21 -7.57
CA GLY A 236 6.65 -30.59 -8.01
C GLY A 236 6.92 -30.76 -9.51
N MET A 237 6.39 -29.87 -10.35
CA MET A 237 6.64 -29.88 -11.79
C MET A 237 8.11 -29.57 -12.12
N VAL A 238 8.70 -28.54 -11.51
CA VAL A 238 10.12 -28.19 -11.71
C VAL A 238 11.01 -29.34 -11.24
N ALA A 239 10.74 -29.91 -10.07
CA ALA A 239 11.48 -31.06 -9.54
C ALA A 239 11.35 -32.28 -10.46
N MET A 240 10.16 -32.59 -10.97
CA MET A 240 9.95 -33.69 -11.91
C MET A 240 10.71 -33.47 -13.23
N ILE A 241 10.71 -32.25 -13.77
CA ILE A 241 11.48 -31.91 -14.98
C ILE A 241 12.97 -32.06 -14.69
N MET A 242 13.49 -31.50 -13.58
CA MET A 242 14.89 -31.61 -13.21
C MET A 242 15.32 -33.07 -12.98
N LEU A 243 14.54 -33.85 -12.23
CA LEU A 243 14.85 -35.26 -11.96
C LEU A 243 14.78 -36.08 -13.26
N ARG A 244 13.73 -35.91 -14.07
CA ARG A 244 13.58 -36.63 -15.33
C ARG A 244 14.71 -36.31 -16.31
N THR A 245 15.10 -35.04 -16.41
CA THR A 245 16.16 -34.60 -17.31
C THR A 245 17.52 -35.09 -16.84
N LEU A 246 17.84 -34.92 -15.55
CA LEU A 246 19.08 -35.41 -14.94
C LEU A 246 19.19 -36.94 -15.03
N HIS A 247 18.11 -37.68 -14.75
CA HIS A 247 18.12 -39.13 -14.82
C HIS A 247 18.27 -39.64 -16.26
N LYS A 248 17.58 -39.00 -17.22
CA LYS A 248 17.74 -39.29 -18.66
C LYS A 248 19.15 -38.97 -19.15
N ASP A 249 19.72 -37.85 -18.69
CA ASP A 249 21.08 -37.43 -19.06
C ASP A 249 22.13 -38.39 -18.46
N ILE A 250 22.06 -38.73 -17.17
CA ILE A 250 23.00 -39.67 -16.52
C ILE A 250 22.91 -41.07 -17.14
N ALA A 251 21.70 -41.59 -17.34
CA ALA A 251 21.52 -42.90 -17.95
C ALA A 251 22.13 -42.96 -19.37
N ARG A 252 22.03 -41.86 -20.12
CA ARG A 252 22.63 -41.74 -21.45
C ARG A 252 24.16 -41.63 -21.38
N TYR A 253 24.72 -40.84 -20.47
CA TYR A 253 26.19 -40.79 -20.28
C TYR A 253 26.77 -42.17 -19.94
N ASN A 254 26.14 -42.90 -19.03
CA ASN A 254 26.59 -44.24 -18.64
C ASN A 254 26.48 -45.28 -19.78
N GLN A 255 25.59 -45.07 -20.75
CA GLN A 255 25.47 -45.92 -21.94
C GLN A 255 26.46 -45.55 -23.06
N MET A 256 27.09 -44.37 -22.99
CA MET A 256 27.95 -43.84 -24.06
C MET A 256 29.44 -43.99 -23.76
N ASP A 257 29.85 -44.25 -22.51
CA ASP A 257 31.21 -44.69 -22.18
C ASP A 257 31.59 -46.04 -22.86
N SER A 258 30.60 -46.74 -23.45
CA SER A 258 30.79 -47.98 -24.20
C SER A 258 30.86 -47.84 -25.73
N THR A 259 30.73 -46.64 -26.32
CA THR A 259 30.73 -46.44 -27.78
C THR A 259 31.45 -45.15 -28.18
N GLU A 260 32.55 -45.28 -28.94
CA GLU A 260 33.38 -44.18 -29.49
C GLU A 260 32.69 -43.38 -30.63
N ASP A 261 31.47 -42.88 -30.44
CA ASP A 261 30.78 -42.07 -31.45
C ASP A 261 30.86 -40.56 -31.15
N ALA A 262 31.19 -39.79 -32.19
CA ALA A 262 31.31 -38.33 -32.17
C ALA A 262 30.02 -37.66 -31.66
N GLN A 263 30.18 -36.74 -30.70
CA GLN A 263 29.09 -36.03 -30.01
C GLN A 263 28.20 -35.21 -30.96
N GLU A 264 27.01 -35.70 -31.31
CA GLU A 264 25.89 -34.84 -31.67
C GLU A 264 25.16 -34.43 -30.37
N GLU A 265 25.50 -33.26 -29.83
CA GLU A 265 24.76 -32.66 -28.72
C GLU A 265 23.32 -32.33 -29.19
N PHE A 266 22.29 -32.53 -28.35
CA PHE A 266 20.89 -32.22 -28.71
C PHE A 266 20.24 -31.26 -27.69
N GLY A 267 19.35 -30.37 -28.18
CA GLY A 267 18.55 -29.46 -27.35
C GLY A 267 19.36 -28.36 -26.67
N TRP A 268 19.18 -28.17 -25.35
CA TRP A 268 19.84 -27.10 -24.60
C TRP A 268 21.37 -27.20 -24.55
N LYS A 269 21.94 -28.38 -24.83
CA LYS A 269 23.40 -28.58 -24.88
C LYS A 269 24.01 -27.94 -26.14
N LEU A 270 23.27 -27.87 -27.24
CA LEU A 270 23.71 -27.23 -28.50
C LEU A 270 23.99 -25.73 -28.35
N VAL A 271 23.41 -25.09 -27.34
CA VAL A 271 23.56 -23.65 -27.07
C VAL A 271 24.60 -23.35 -25.99
N HIS A 272 25.32 -24.36 -25.47
CA HIS A 272 26.31 -24.19 -24.41
C HIS A 272 27.38 -23.13 -24.75
N GLY A 273 27.78 -23.05 -26.02
CA GLY A 273 28.75 -22.09 -26.54
C GLY A 273 28.22 -20.66 -26.78
N ASP A 274 26.93 -20.39 -26.62
CA ASP A 274 26.33 -19.05 -26.84
C ASP A 274 25.53 -18.53 -25.64
N ILE A 275 25.29 -19.37 -24.62
CA ILE A 275 24.40 -19.07 -23.47
C ILE A 275 24.89 -17.89 -22.60
N PHE A 276 26.21 -17.66 -22.54
CA PHE A 276 26.82 -16.60 -21.73
C PHE A 276 27.19 -15.35 -22.54
N ARG A 277 26.64 -15.22 -23.75
CA ARG A 277 26.85 -14.02 -24.56
C ARG A 277 26.26 -12.79 -23.85
N PRO A 278 26.91 -11.62 -23.91
CA PRO A 278 26.38 -10.40 -23.32
C PRO A 278 24.97 -10.08 -23.87
N PRO A 279 24.00 -9.77 -23.00
CA PRO A 279 22.66 -9.44 -23.45
C PRO A 279 22.65 -8.10 -24.21
N ARG A 280 21.72 -7.98 -25.17
CA ARG A 280 21.45 -6.70 -25.84
C ARG A 280 21.11 -5.64 -24.78
N LYS A 281 21.71 -4.45 -24.85
CA LYS A 281 21.51 -3.39 -23.82
C LYS A 281 21.82 -3.86 -22.38
N GLY A 282 22.89 -4.64 -22.17
CA GLY A 282 23.26 -5.16 -20.86
C GLY A 282 23.44 -4.13 -19.74
N MET A 283 23.73 -2.85 -20.07
CA MET A 283 23.76 -1.75 -19.09
C MET A 283 22.39 -1.47 -18.45
N LEU A 284 21.30 -1.56 -19.22
CA LEU A 284 19.96 -1.31 -18.68
C LEU A 284 19.53 -2.49 -17.79
N LEU A 285 19.84 -3.72 -18.20
CA LEU A 285 19.54 -4.91 -17.43
C LEU A 285 20.28 -4.89 -16.08
N SER A 286 21.57 -4.57 -16.08
CA SER A 286 22.34 -4.47 -14.83
C SER A 286 21.78 -3.41 -13.88
N VAL A 287 21.31 -2.28 -14.42
CA VAL A 287 20.63 -1.24 -13.63
C VAL A 287 19.33 -1.76 -13.01
N PHE A 288 18.48 -2.42 -13.78
CA PHE A 288 17.23 -2.99 -13.26
C PHE A 288 17.47 -4.07 -12.21
N LEU A 289 18.46 -4.95 -12.41
CA LEU A 289 18.85 -5.97 -11.42
C LEU A 289 19.33 -5.34 -10.10
N GLY A 290 20.11 -4.25 -10.18
CA GLY A 290 20.55 -3.50 -9.00
C GLY A 290 19.38 -2.88 -8.24
N SER A 291 18.52 -2.13 -8.94
CA SER A 291 17.33 -1.51 -8.35
C SER A 291 16.35 -2.55 -7.79
N GLY A 292 16.13 -3.65 -8.50
CA GLY A 292 15.29 -4.76 -8.06
C GLY A 292 15.80 -5.42 -6.79
N THR A 293 17.12 -5.69 -6.72
CA THR A 293 17.74 -6.24 -5.50
C THR A 293 17.58 -5.30 -4.30
N GLN A 294 17.72 -4.00 -4.50
CA GLN A 294 17.51 -3.01 -3.44
C GLN A 294 16.08 -3.05 -2.90
N ILE A 295 15.10 -3.06 -3.80
CA ILE A 295 13.67 -3.13 -3.45
C ILE A 295 13.33 -4.46 -2.77
N LEU A 296 13.88 -5.58 -3.25
CA LEU A 296 13.67 -6.90 -2.68
C LEU A 296 14.16 -6.97 -1.23
N ILE A 297 15.40 -6.53 -0.97
CA ILE A 297 15.98 -6.54 0.39
C ILE A 297 15.23 -5.55 1.29
N MET A 298 14.90 -4.36 0.79
CA MET A 298 14.13 -3.36 1.53
C MET A 298 12.76 -3.92 1.95
N THR A 299 12.04 -4.55 1.01
CA THR A 299 10.71 -5.12 1.27
C THR A 299 10.80 -6.27 2.27
N PHE A 300 11.78 -7.17 2.13
CA PHE A 300 12.01 -8.25 3.08
C PHE A 300 12.26 -7.74 4.50
N VAL A 301 13.21 -6.80 4.67
CA VAL A 301 13.57 -6.26 5.99
C VAL A 301 12.39 -5.50 6.62
N THR A 302 11.65 -4.71 5.81
CA THR A 302 10.47 -3.98 6.29
C THR A 302 9.38 -4.93 6.75
N LEU A 303 9.05 -5.96 5.95
CA LEU A 303 8.03 -6.94 6.32
C LEU A 303 8.46 -7.81 7.52
N PHE A 304 9.75 -8.12 7.64
CA PHE A 304 10.28 -8.85 8.79
C PHE A 304 10.08 -8.06 10.09
N PHE A 305 10.45 -6.77 10.12
CA PHE A 305 10.20 -5.92 11.30
C PHE A 305 8.71 -5.68 11.55
N ALA A 306 7.89 -5.63 10.51
CA ALA A 306 6.44 -5.57 10.65
C ALA A 306 5.86 -6.87 11.27
N CYS A 307 6.38 -8.03 10.86
CA CYS A 307 5.99 -9.32 11.41
C CYS A 307 6.37 -9.48 12.90
N LEU A 308 7.49 -8.90 13.34
CA LEU A 308 7.87 -8.85 14.76
C LEU A 308 7.03 -7.84 15.59
N GLY A 309 6.15 -7.07 14.96
CA GLY A 309 5.28 -6.10 15.62
C GLY A 309 5.90 -4.72 15.85
N PHE A 310 7.16 -4.50 15.47
CA PHE A 310 7.83 -3.19 15.64
C PHE A 310 7.25 -2.08 14.76
N LEU A 311 6.71 -2.45 13.58
CA LEU A 311 6.08 -1.53 12.63
C LEU A 311 4.54 -1.65 12.64
N SER A 312 3.96 -2.00 13.79
CA SER A 312 2.51 -2.07 13.97
C SER A 312 1.83 -0.75 13.57
N PRO A 313 0.58 -0.78 13.06
CA PRO A 313 -0.21 0.43 12.77
C PRO A 313 -0.38 1.36 13.99
N ALA A 314 -0.07 0.87 15.19
CA ALA A 314 0.04 1.66 16.41
C ALA A 314 1.08 2.80 16.29
N ASN A 315 2.17 2.59 15.55
CA ASN A 315 3.19 3.59 15.27
C ASN A 315 2.92 4.22 13.90
N ARG A 316 2.07 5.25 13.87
CA ARG A 316 1.65 5.92 12.63
C ARG A 316 2.83 6.40 11.80
N GLY A 317 2.77 6.17 10.49
CA GLY A 317 3.83 6.53 9.55
C GLY A 317 5.18 5.81 9.75
N ALA A 318 5.33 4.94 10.75
CA ALA A 318 6.60 4.25 11.00
C ALA A 318 6.96 3.28 9.88
N LEU A 319 5.96 2.57 9.31
CA LEU A 319 6.18 1.64 8.20
C LEU A 319 6.79 2.36 6.98
N MET A 320 6.20 3.49 6.57
CA MET A 320 6.71 4.25 5.42
C MET A 320 8.04 4.93 5.72
N THR A 321 8.21 5.47 6.93
CA THR A 321 9.50 6.04 7.35
C THR A 321 10.60 4.98 7.30
N CYS A 322 10.33 3.78 7.82
CA CYS A 322 11.26 2.66 7.80
C CYS A 322 11.58 2.24 6.36
N ALA A 323 10.57 2.10 5.49
CA ALA A 323 10.76 1.76 4.09
C ALA A 323 11.66 2.77 3.35
N VAL A 324 11.41 4.09 3.52
CA VAL A 324 12.23 5.14 2.88
C VAL A 324 13.66 5.15 3.42
N VAL A 325 13.84 5.04 4.73
CA VAL A 325 15.18 5.01 5.35
C VAL A 325 15.95 3.77 4.92
N LEU A 326 15.32 2.59 4.96
CA LEU A 326 15.93 1.35 4.49
C LEU A 326 16.29 1.43 3.00
N TRP A 327 15.40 1.99 2.17
CA TRP A 327 15.68 2.20 0.76
C TRP A 327 16.94 3.05 0.55
N VAL A 328 17.07 4.18 1.25
CA VAL A 328 18.24 5.07 1.17
C VAL A 328 19.53 4.33 1.61
N LEU A 329 19.47 3.59 2.71
CA LEU A 329 20.62 2.86 3.27
C LEU A 329 21.03 1.64 2.42
N LEU A 330 20.08 1.02 1.72
CA LEU A 330 20.31 -0.13 0.86
C LEU A 330 20.79 0.22 -0.56
N GLY A 331 21.25 1.46 -0.78
CA GLY A 331 21.93 1.86 -2.03
C GLY A 331 23.20 1.03 -2.32
N THR A 332 23.90 0.57 -1.29
CA THR A 332 25.14 -0.22 -1.43
C THR A 332 24.91 -1.56 -2.16
N PRO A 333 23.95 -2.43 -1.74
CA PRO A 333 23.55 -3.61 -2.51
C PRO A 333 23.19 -3.31 -3.98
N ALA A 334 22.45 -2.24 -4.23
CA ALA A 334 22.01 -1.85 -5.57
C ALA A 334 23.20 -1.61 -6.51
N GLY A 335 24.14 -0.77 -6.06
CA GLY A 335 25.35 -0.46 -6.80
C GLY A 335 26.26 -1.68 -6.98
N TYR A 336 26.38 -2.52 -5.94
CA TYR A 336 27.21 -3.74 -6.00
C TYR A 336 26.71 -4.73 -7.04
N VAL A 337 25.42 -5.05 -7.03
CA VAL A 337 24.82 -6.00 -7.97
C VAL A 337 24.88 -5.45 -9.40
N ALA A 338 24.48 -4.19 -9.60
CA ALA A 338 24.53 -3.57 -10.92
C ALA A 338 25.94 -3.57 -11.51
N ALA A 339 26.95 -3.15 -10.74
CA ALA A 339 28.33 -3.08 -11.22
C ALA A 339 28.91 -4.49 -11.50
N ARG A 340 28.60 -5.47 -10.65
CA ARG A 340 29.10 -6.84 -10.81
C ARG A 340 28.55 -7.50 -12.06
N PHE A 341 27.23 -7.43 -12.29
CA PHE A 341 26.62 -8.00 -13.51
C PHE A 341 27.05 -7.25 -14.77
N TYR A 342 27.15 -5.91 -14.70
CA TYR A 342 27.64 -5.12 -15.84
C TYR A 342 29.07 -5.51 -16.24
N LYS A 343 29.94 -5.74 -15.25
CA LYS A 343 31.30 -6.25 -15.48
C LYS A 343 31.30 -7.65 -16.11
N SER A 344 30.44 -8.55 -15.63
CA SER A 344 30.30 -9.91 -16.20
C SER A 344 29.83 -9.88 -17.66
N PHE A 345 29.07 -8.86 -18.07
CA PHE A 345 28.68 -8.66 -19.46
C PHE A 345 29.77 -8.03 -20.34
N GLY A 346 30.99 -7.83 -19.82
CA GLY A 346 32.09 -7.18 -20.53
C GLY A 346 32.00 -5.64 -20.54
N GLY A 347 31.20 -5.05 -19.66
CA GLY A 347 31.04 -3.60 -19.56
C GLY A 347 32.18 -2.91 -18.80
N GLU A 348 32.84 -1.94 -19.45
CA GLU A 348 33.95 -1.18 -18.84
C GLU A 348 33.52 0.16 -18.23
N LYS A 349 32.40 0.74 -18.70
CA LYS A 349 31.91 2.07 -18.33
C LYS A 349 31.17 2.07 -16.98
N TRP A 350 31.85 1.66 -15.91
CA TRP A 350 31.26 1.51 -14.58
C TRP A 350 30.68 2.81 -14.00
N LYS A 351 31.29 3.97 -14.32
CA LYS A 351 30.81 5.30 -13.91
C LYS A 351 29.43 5.61 -14.49
N THR A 352 29.21 5.31 -15.78
CA THR A 352 27.91 5.48 -16.42
C THR A 352 26.88 4.51 -15.84
N ASN A 353 27.27 3.26 -15.59
CA ASN A 353 26.39 2.28 -14.97
C ASN A 353 25.90 2.74 -13.59
N VAL A 354 26.79 3.19 -12.70
CA VAL A 354 26.37 3.63 -11.36
C VAL A 354 25.54 4.91 -11.37
N LEU A 355 25.83 5.87 -12.26
CA LEU A 355 24.97 7.04 -12.45
C LEU A 355 23.57 6.61 -12.90
N LEU A 356 23.49 5.70 -13.87
CA LEU A 356 22.21 5.20 -14.36
C LEU A 356 21.45 4.42 -13.28
N THR A 357 22.14 3.60 -12.47
CA THR A 357 21.54 2.90 -11.31
C THR A 357 20.97 3.89 -10.29
N SER A 358 21.68 4.98 -10.03
CA SER A 358 21.30 5.94 -8.97
C SER A 358 20.19 6.90 -9.40
N PHE A 359 20.06 7.17 -10.71
CA PHE A 359 19.16 8.20 -11.23
C PHE A 359 17.97 7.68 -12.04
N LEU A 360 18.08 6.54 -12.72
CA LEU A 360 17.03 6.11 -13.67
C LEU A 360 15.72 5.77 -12.96
N CYS A 361 15.70 4.70 -12.16
CA CYS A 361 14.49 4.27 -11.47
C CYS A 361 14.02 5.29 -10.42
N PRO A 362 14.90 5.84 -9.56
CA PRO A 362 14.46 6.80 -8.54
C PRO A 362 14.01 8.13 -9.17
N GLY A 363 14.64 8.56 -10.27
CA GLY A 363 14.25 9.76 -11.00
C GLY A 363 12.88 9.65 -11.65
N ILE A 364 12.52 8.48 -12.20
CA ILE A 364 11.17 8.23 -12.73
C ILE A 364 10.13 8.34 -11.61
N VAL A 365 10.36 7.68 -10.47
CA VAL A 365 9.45 7.72 -9.31
C VAL A 365 9.33 9.15 -8.76
N PHE A 366 10.45 9.86 -8.63
CA PHE A 366 10.44 11.24 -8.15
C PHE A 366 9.73 12.19 -9.13
N ALA A 367 9.91 12.02 -10.44
CA ALA A 367 9.23 12.84 -11.44
C ALA A 367 7.71 12.66 -11.39
N ASP A 368 7.22 11.41 -11.33
CA ASP A 368 5.80 11.11 -11.21
C ASP A 368 5.23 11.68 -9.89
N PHE A 369 5.89 11.42 -8.78
CA PHE A 369 5.54 11.97 -7.47
C PHE A 369 5.53 13.51 -7.44
N PHE A 370 6.48 14.15 -8.10
CA PHE A 370 6.55 15.61 -8.19
C PHE A 370 5.38 16.18 -8.99
N ILE A 371 5.05 15.59 -10.15
CA ILE A 371 3.89 16.01 -10.96
C ILE A 371 2.60 15.89 -10.15
N MET A 372 2.43 14.77 -9.44
CA MET A 372 1.30 14.53 -8.55
C MET A 372 1.20 15.60 -7.45
N ASN A 373 2.34 15.95 -6.85
CA ASN A 373 2.40 16.97 -5.82
C ASN A 373 2.09 18.38 -6.36
N LEU A 374 2.47 18.70 -7.60
CA LEU A 374 2.09 19.95 -8.26
C LEU A 374 0.57 20.06 -8.44
N ILE A 375 -0.09 18.97 -8.82
CA ILE A 375 -1.56 18.91 -8.94
C ILE A 375 -2.21 19.14 -7.56
N LEU A 376 -1.70 18.50 -6.51
CA LEU A 376 -2.20 18.68 -5.15
C LEU A 376 -2.04 20.13 -4.65
N TRP A 377 -0.93 20.81 -4.99
CA TRP A 377 -0.77 22.23 -4.71
C TRP A 377 -1.73 23.10 -5.51
N GLY A 378 -1.96 22.79 -6.81
CA GLY A 378 -2.92 23.49 -7.65
C GLY A 378 -4.36 23.44 -7.11
N GLU A 379 -4.75 22.30 -6.55
CA GLU A 379 -6.06 22.09 -5.90
C GLU A 379 -6.13 22.61 -4.45
N GLY A 380 -5.03 23.15 -3.89
CA GLY A 380 -4.99 23.60 -2.50
C GLY A 380 -5.22 22.48 -1.48
N SER A 381 -4.89 21.23 -1.83
CA SER A 381 -5.15 20.06 -1.00
C SER A 381 -4.25 20.03 0.24
N SER A 382 -4.82 19.67 1.40
CA SER A 382 -4.05 19.42 2.62
C SER A 382 -3.12 18.21 2.50
N ALA A 383 -3.39 17.29 1.56
CA ALA A 383 -2.53 16.15 1.29
C ALA A 383 -1.26 16.54 0.50
N ALA A 384 -1.17 17.77 0.00
CA ALA A 384 0.03 18.23 -0.71
C ALA A 384 1.23 18.27 0.24
N ILE A 385 2.36 17.76 -0.22
CA ILE A 385 3.58 17.66 0.60
C ILE A 385 4.26 19.02 0.62
N PRO A 386 4.67 19.53 1.79
CA PRO A 386 5.29 20.85 1.89
C PRO A 386 6.67 20.86 1.24
N PHE A 387 7.06 22.02 0.70
CA PHE A 387 8.33 22.19 0.00
C PHE A 387 9.55 21.73 0.82
N GLY A 388 9.57 21.98 2.13
CA GLY A 388 10.65 21.55 3.01
C GLY A 388 10.85 20.03 3.05
N THR A 389 9.77 19.24 3.07
CA THR A 389 9.84 17.78 3.03
C THR A 389 10.36 17.29 1.68
N LEU A 390 9.97 17.95 0.58
CA LEU A 390 10.48 17.63 -0.74
C LEU A 390 11.99 17.84 -0.85
N VAL A 391 12.49 18.95 -0.30
CA VAL A 391 13.95 19.22 -0.22
C VAL A 391 14.65 18.18 0.67
N ALA A 392 14.03 17.77 1.77
CA ALA A 392 14.59 16.73 2.64
C ALA A 392 14.70 15.36 1.93
N ILE A 393 13.69 14.96 1.16
CA ILE A 393 13.71 13.72 0.36
C ILE A 393 14.81 13.80 -0.71
N LEU A 394 14.94 14.94 -1.39
CA LEU A 394 16.04 15.17 -2.34
C LEU A 394 17.41 15.08 -1.64
N ALA A 395 17.57 15.68 -0.47
CA ALA A 395 18.81 15.60 0.29
C ALA A 395 19.14 14.14 0.69
N LEU A 396 18.15 13.36 1.13
CA LEU A 396 18.35 11.93 1.43
C LEU A 396 18.78 11.13 0.18
N TRP A 397 18.20 11.44 -0.98
CA TRP A 397 18.57 10.80 -2.24
C TRP A 397 19.98 11.19 -2.71
N PHE A 398 20.27 12.48 -2.85
CA PHE A 398 21.54 12.97 -3.39
C PHE A 398 22.72 12.88 -2.41
N CYS A 399 22.52 13.14 -1.12
CA CYS A 399 23.60 13.20 -0.15
C CYS A 399 23.91 11.86 0.52
N ILE A 400 22.97 10.91 0.51
CA ILE A 400 23.15 9.59 1.16
C ILE A 400 23.04 8.47 0.14
N SER A 401 21.89 8.32 -0.53
CA SER A 401 21.66 7.16 -1.40
C SER A 401 22.66 7.10 -2.57
N VAL A 402 22.90 8.22 -3.27
CA VAL A 402 23.85 8.29 -4.39
C VAL A 402 25.29 7.94 -3.93
N PRO A 403 25.88 8.54 -2.88
CA PRO A 403 27.20 8.11 -2.41
C PRO A 403 27.26 6.62 -2.04
N LEU A 404 26.21 6.08 -1.40
CA LEU A 404 26.15 4.66 -1.03
C LEU A 404 26.11 3.74 -2.25
N THR A 405 25.36 4.07 -3.30
CA THR A 405 25.37 3.30 -4.55
C THR A 405 26.74 3.34 -5.24
N PHE A 406 27.45 4.47 -5.16
CA PHE A 406 28.84 4.59 -5.63
C PHE A 406 29.81 3.69 -4.86
N ILE A 407 29.70 3.65 -3.53
CA ILE A 407 30.50 2.76 -2.68
C ILE A 407 30.23 1.29 -3.06
N GLY A 408 28.96 0.92 -3.20
CA GLY A 408 28.55 -0.43 -3.62
C GLY A 408 29.11 -0.79 -4.99
N ALA A 409 28.97 0.09 -5.97
CA ALA A 409 29.47 -0.12 -7.33
C ALA A 409 30.99 -0.23 -7.38
N TYR A 410 31.72 0.57 -6.59
CA TYR A 410 33.18 0.49 -6.49
C TYR A 410 33.63 -0.90 -6.01
N PHE A 411 33.03 -1.42 -4.93
CA PHE A 411 33.33 -2.76 -4.44
C PHE A 411 32.89 -3.86 -5.42
N GLY A 412 31.74 -3.68 -6.08
CA GLY A 412 31.23 -4.60 -7.10
C GLY A 412 32.15 -4.71 -8.31
N PHE A 413 32.69 -3.58 -8.78
CA PHE A 413 33.58 -3.55 -9.94
C PHE A 413 35.02 -3.99 -9.61
N LYS A 414 35.45 -3.83 -8.34
CA LYS A 414 36.76 -4.32 -7.86
C LYS A 414 36.81 -5.85 -7.77
N LYS A 415 35.69 -6.52 -7.49
CA LYS A 415 35.58 -7.98 -7.51
C LYS A 415 35.84 -8.53 -8.93
N ASN A 416 36.32 -9.77 -9.01
CA ASN A 416 36.46 -10.47 -10.28
C ASN A 416 35.09 -10.59 -10.98
N ALA A 417 35.12 -10.55 -12.31
CA ALA A 417 33.92 -10.84 -13.10
C ALA A 417 33.42 -12.25 -12.77
N ILE A 418 32.11 -12.47 -12.91
CA ILE A 418 31.57 -13.82 -12.70
C ILE A 418 32.12 -14.69 -13.84
N GLU A 419 32.92 -15.69 -13.48
CA GLU A 419 33.50 -16.62 -14.45
C GLU A 419 32.42 -17.57 -14.95
N HIS A 420 32.31 -17.66 -16.27
CA HIS A 420 31.38 -18.57 -16.92
C HIS A 420 32.07 -19.91 -17.18
N PRO A 421 31.37 -21.05 -17.01
CA PRO A 421 31.96 -22.37 -17.15
C PRO A 421 32.39 -22.70 -18.59
N VAL A 422 31.87 -21.96 -19.58
CA VAL A 422 32.14 -22.16 -21.00
C VAL A 422 32.53 -20.82 -21.63
N ARG A 423 33.49 -20.86 -22.55
CA ARG A 423 33.80 -19.72 -23.43
C ARG A 423 32.75 -19.60 -24.54
N THR A 424 32.46 -18.38 -24.94
CA THR A 424 31.52 -18.12 -26.03
C THR A 424 32.16 -18.32 -27.40
N ASN A 425 31.38 -18.83 -28.35
CA ASN A 425 31.77 -18.96 -29.74
C ASN A 425 31.90 -17.59 -30.41
N GLN A 426 32.83 -17.45 -31.36
CA GLN A 426 33.03 -16.19 -32.08
C GLN A 426 31.81 -15.82 -32.94
N ILE A 427 31.23 -16.80 -33.64
CA ILE A 427 30.08 -16.62 -34.50
C ILE A 427 28.83 -17.05 -33.73
N PRO A 428 27.81 -16.19 -33.59
CA PRO A 428 26.55 -16.56 -32.94
C PRO A 428 25.80 -17.59 -33.78
N ARG A 429 25.33 -18.67 -33.14
CA ARG A 429 24.47 -19.66 -33.79
C ARG A 429 23.14 -19.05 -34.24
N GLN A 430 22.64 -19.51 -35.38
CA GLN A 430 21.30 -19.15 -35.86
C GLN A 430 20.23 -19.87 -35.03
N ILE A 431 19.23 -19.11 -34.56
CA ILE A 431 18.13 -19.64 -33.76
C ILE A 431 17.08 -20.24 -34.70
N PRO A 432 16.65 -21.50 -34.49
CA PRO A 432 15.62 -22.13 -35.31
C PRO A 432 14.25 -21.47 -35.09
N GLU A 433 13.31 -21.71 -36.02
CA GLU A 433 11.95 -21.20 -35.89
C GLU A 433 11.26 -21.74 -34.64
N GLN A 434 10.74 -20.81 -33.83
CA GLN A 434 10.13 -21.11 -32.55
C GLN A 434 8.64 -21.42 -32.71
N SER A 435 8.17 -22.42 -31.97
CA SER A 435 6.75 -22.68 -31.77
C SER A 435 6.05 -21.46 -31.14
N PHE A 436 4.73 -21.34 -31.29
CA PHE A 436 3.98 -20.17 -30.80
C PHE A 436 4.24 -19.87 -29.31
N TYR A 437 4.25 -20.90 -28.45
CA TYR A 437 4.44 -20.75 -27.00
C TYR A 437 5.89 -20.44 -26.60
N THR A 438 6.88 -20.81 -27.42
CA THR A 438 8.31 -20.53 -27.15
C THR A 438 8.78 -19.19 -27.71
N LYS A 439 7.94 -18.50 -28.48
CA LYS A 439 8.16 -17.12 -28.91
C LYS A 439 8.23 -16.17 -27.70
N PRO A 440 8.97 -15.04 -27.80
CA PRO A 440 9.23 -14.16 -26.68
C PRO A 440 7.96 -13.58 -26.04
N LEU A 441 7.00 -13.10 -26.84
CA LEU A 441 5.80 -12.44 -26.30
C LEU A 441 4.85 -13.43 -25.60
N PRO A 442 4.42 -14.56 -26.21
CA PRO A 442 3.53 -15.49 -25.54
C PRO A 442 4.15 -16.14 -24.30
N GLY A 443 5.46 -16.45 -24.32
CA GLY A 443 6.16 -17.03 -23.18
C GLY A 443 6.22 -16.09 -21.97
N ILE A 444 6.51 -14.80 -22.19
CA ILE A 444 6.54 -13.78 -21.12
C ILE A 444 5.14 -13.59 -20.51
N ILE A 445 4.11 -13.52 -21.35
CA ILE A 445 2.71 -13.37 -20.90
C ILE A 445 2.30 -14.57 -20.03
N MET A 446 2.55 -15.79 -20.51
CA MET A 446 2.18 -17.01 -19.80
C MET A 446 2.87 -17.13 -18.43
N GLY A 447 4.14 -16.72 -18.34
CA GLY A 447 4.91 -16.79 -17.09
C GLY A 447 4.38 -15.87 -16.00
N GLY A 448 3.93 -14.66 -16.36
CA GLY A 448 3.45 -13.69 -15.39
C GLY A 448 2.11 -14.06 -14.72
N ILE A 449 1.33 -14.97 -15.32
CA ILE A 449 0.01 -15.41 -14.81
C ILE A 449 0.14 -16.17 -13.49
N LEU A 450 1.17 -17.00 -13.35
CA LEU A 450 1.32 -17.88 -12.19
C LEU A 450 1.61 -17.07 -10.91
N PRO A 451 2.62 -16.16 -10.88
CA PRO A 451 2.82 -15.31 -9.71
C PRO A 451 1.63 -14.39 -9.43
N PHE A 452 0.90 -13.93 -10.46
CA PHE A 452 -0.29 -13.11 -10.27
C PHE A 452 -1.41 -13.88 -9.55
N GLY A 453 -1.65 -15.13 -9.96
CA GLY A 453 -2.63 -16.01 -9.31
C GLY A 453 -2.35 -16.24 -7.82
N CYS A 454 -1.07 -16.32 -7.43
CA CYS A 454 -0.66 -16.46 -6.03
C CYS A 454 -0.93 -15.22 -5.16
N ILE A 455 -1.09 -14.04 -5.75
CA ILE A 455 -1.20 -12.79 -4.96
C ILE A 455 -2.50 -12.02 -5.16
N PHE A 456 -3.31 -12.39 -6.14
CA PHE A 456 -4.51 -11.65 -6.54
C PHE A 456 -5.44 -11.28 -5.37
N ILE A 457 -5.72 -12.23 -4.47
CA ILE A 457 -6.58 -11.99 -3.31
C ILE A 457 -5.90 -11.07 -2.29
N GLN A 458 -4.59 -11.23 -2.07
CA GLN A 458 -3.85 -10.36 -1.16
C GLN A 458 -3.77 -8.93 -1.70
N LEU A 459 -3.63 -8.78 -3.01
CA LEU A 459 -3.61 -7.51 -3.71
C LEU A 459 -4.94 -6.74 -3.55
N PHE A 460 -6.07 -7.44 -3.56
CA PHE A 460 -7.38 -6.85 -3.24
C PHE A 460 -7.39 -6.19 -1.86
N PHE A 461 -6.90 -6.89 -0.83
CA PHE A 461 -6.83 -6.35 0.52
C PHE A 461 -5.87 -5.15 0.64
N ILE A 462 -4.73 -5.20 -0.06
CA ILE A 462 -3.79 -4.08 -0.11
C ILE A 462 -4.44 -2.85 -0.77
N LEU A 463 -5.12 -3.02 -1.91
CA LEU A 463 -5.80 -1.93 -2.59
C LEU A 463 -6.95 -1.34 -1.75
N ASN A 464 -7.75 -2.18 -1.09
CA ASN A 464 -8.77 -1.69 -0.14
C ASN A 464 -8.15 -0.93 1.04
N SER A 465 -6.99 -1.38 1.53
CA SER A 465 -6.33 -0.69 2.64
C SER A 465 -5.84 0.70 2.25
N ILE A 466 -5.23 0.82 1.06
CA ILE A 466 -4.68 2.09 0.55
C ILE A 466 -5.80 3.06 0.14
N TRP A 467 -6.82 2.59 -0.60
CA TRP A 467 -7.81 3.46 -1.24
C TRP A 467 -9.14 3.57 -0.48
N SER A 468 -9.49 2.57 0.34
CA SER A 468 -10.75 2.53 1.12
C SER A 468 -10.51 2.72 2.63
N HIS A 469 -9.28 3.09 3.02
CA HIS A 469 -8.86 3.36 4.40
C HIS A 469 -9.15 2.24 5.41
N GLN A 470 -9.28 0.99 4.93
CA GLN A 470 -9.44 -0.17 5.82
C GLN A 470 -8.08 -0.53 6.44
N MET A 471 -8.02 -0.66 7.76
CA MET A 471 -6.78 -0.94 8.47
C MET A 471 -6.30 -2.37 8.20
N TYR A 472 -5.18 -2.55 7.48
CA TYR A 472 -4.60 -3.89 7.31
C TYR A 472 -3.64 -4.22 8.46
N TYR A 473 -4.01 -5.18 9.32
CA TYR A 473 -3.22 -5.56 10.51
C TYR A 473 -2.47 -6.90 10.36
N MET A 474 -2.72 -7.64 9.28
CA MET A 474 -2.28 -9.02 9.09
C MET A 474 -0.87 -9.11 8.47
N PHE A 475 0.12 -8.40 9.03
CA PHE A 475 1.50 -8.33 8.50
C PHE A 475 2.22 -9.67 8.43
N GLY A 476 1.97 -10.59 9.37
CA GLY A 476 2.54 -11.94 9.32
C GLY A 476 2.05 -12.72 8.08
N PHE A 477 0.77 -12.55 7.71
CA PHE A 477 0.22 -13.15 6.51
C PHE A 477 0.81 -12.54 5.24
N LEU A 478 0.97 -11.22 5.20
CA LEU A 478 1.63 -10.53 4.10
C LEU A 478 3.09 -10.99 3.91
N PHE A 479 3.82 -11.22 5.00
CA PHE A 479 5.19 -11.75 4.94
C PHE A 479 5.26 -13.18 4.38
N LEU A 480 4.31 -14.06 4.75
CA LEU A 480 4.22 -15.40 4.17
C LEU A 480 3.91 -15.37 2.68
N VAL A 481 2.94 -14.55 2.26
CA VAL A 481 2.59 -14.37 0.84
C VAL A 481 3.76 -13.79 0.06
N PHE A 482 4.54 -12.89 0.65
CA PHE A 482 5.77 -12.37 0.05
C PHE A 482 6.80 -13.49 -0.24
N ILE A 483 7.01 -14.41 0.70
CA ILE A 483 7.93 -15.56 0.50
C ILE A 483 7.41 -16.47 -0.63
N ILE A 484 6.11 -16.78 -0.60
CA ILE A 484 5.44 -17.59 -1.64
C ILE A 484 5.61 -16.94 -3.01
N LEU A 485 5.46 -15.62 -3.11
CA LEU A 485 5.64 -14.86 -4.35
C LEU A 485 7.08 -14.97 -4.88
N VAL A 486 8.09 -14.78 -4.01
CA VAL A 486 9.51 -14.90 -4.42
C VAL A 486 9.83 -16.30 -4.94
N ILE A 487 9.30 -17.35 -4.28
CA ILE A 487 9.47 -18.74 -4.72
C ILE A 487 8.77 -18.95 -6.07
N THR A 488 7.51 -18.51 -6.21
CA THR A 488 6.74 -18.66 -7.45
C THR A 488 7.40 -17.95 -8.63
N CYS A 489 7.88 -16.71 -8.44
CA CYS A 489 8.62 -15.97 -9.47
C CYS A 489 9.90 -16.70 -9.88
N SER A 490 10.63 -17.25 -8.91
CA SER A 490 11.87 -18.02 -9.16
C SER A 490 11.57 -19.29 -9.97
N GLU A 491 10.57 -20.07 -9.56
CA GLU A 491 10.19 -21.33 -10.22
C GLU A 491 9.65 -21.12 -11.62
N ALA A 492 8.74 -20.16 -11.81
CA ALA A 492 8.19 -19.82 -13.13
C ALA A 492 9.29 -19.38 -14.10
N THR A 493 10.26 -18.61 -13.60
CA THR A 493 11.40 -18.14 -14.39
C THR A 493 12.35 -19.28 -14.76
N ILE A 494 12.68 -20.17 -13.81
CA ILE A 494 13.53 -21.35 -14.06
C ILE A 494 12.87 -22.26 -15.09
N LEU A 495 11.58 -22.55 -14.93
CA LEU A 495 10.80 -23.41 -15.84
C LEU A 495 10.80 -22.87 -17.28
N LEU A 496 10.45 -21.60 -17.45
CA LEU A 496 10.37 -20.99 -18.78
C LEU A 496 11.74 -20.79 -19.41
N CYS A 497 12.76 -20.44 -18.61
CA CYS A 497 14.14 -20.39 -19.06
C CYS A 497 14.58 -21.76 -19.60
N TYR A 498 14.28 -22.85 -18.87
CA TYR A 498 14.58 -24.20 -19.31
C TYR A 498 13.91 -24.56 -20.65
N PHE A 499 12.63 -24.25 -20.82
CA PHE A 499 11.93 -24.50 -22.08
C PHE A 499 12.49 -23.67 -23.25
N HIS A 500 12.90 -22.43 -23.01
CA HIS A 500 13.56 -21.61 -24.03
C HIS A 500 14.91 -22.18 -24.46
N LEU A 501 15.73 -22.63 -23.50
CA LEU A 501 17.01 -23.25 -23.80
C LEU A 501 16.83 -24.58 -24.54
N CYS A 502 15.82 -25.37 -24.19
CA CYS A 502 15.45 -26.58 -24.93
C CYS A 502 15.03 -26.31 -26.37
N ALA A 503 14.50 -25.12 -26.63
CA ALA A 503 14.14 -24.65 -27.96
C ALA A 503 15.31 -23.97 -28.71
N GLU A 504 16.54 -24.12 -28.22
CA GLU A 504 17.77 -23.59 -28.83
C GLU A 504 17.83 -22.05 -28.91
N ASP A 505 17.07 -21.32 -28.07
CA ASP A 505 17.17 -19.87 -27.96
C ASP A 505 18.01 -19.47 -26.73
N TYR A 506 19.20 -18.91 -26.98
CA TYR A 506 20.14 -18.50 -25.94
C TYR A 506 19.86 -17.09 -25.37
N HIS A 507 18.86 -16.34 -25.84
CA HIS A 507 18.55 -14.99 -25.35
C HIS A 507 17.75 -15.01 -24.03
N TRP A 508 18.29 -15.67 -23.01
CA TRP A 508 17.56 -15.95 -21.79
C TRP A 508 17.57 -14.79 -20.77
N GLN A 509 18.61 -13.93 -20.72
CA GLN A 509 18.79 -12.99 -19.60
C GLN A 509 17.69 -11.93 -19.50
N TRP A 510 17.27 -11.33 -20.62
CA TRP A 510 16.14 -10.41 -20.62
C TRP A 510 14.81 -11.14 -20.48
N ARG A 511 14.71 -12.34 -21.03
CA ARG A 511 13.48 -13.12 -20.95
C ARG A 511 13.21 -13.54 -19.51
N SER A 512 14.23 -13.99 -18.78
CA SER A 512 14.07 -14.39 -17.38
C SER A 512 13.56 -13.23 -16.52
N PHE A 513 14.14 -12.04 -16.69
CA PHE A 513 13.69 -10.84 -15.98
C PHE A 513 12.25 -10.44 -16.36
N LEU A 514 11.93 -10.46 -17.66
CA LEU A 514 10.60 -10.05 -18.13
C LEU A 514 9.51 -11.08 -17.80
N THR A 515 9.83 -12.37 -17.73
CA THR A 515 8.86 -13.44 -17.45
C THR A 515 8.15 -13.24 -16.11
N SER A 516 8.89 -13.00 -15.03
CA SER A 516 8.33 -12.69 -13.71
C SER A 516 7.98 -11.20 -13.56
N GLY A 517 8.72 -10.30 -14.23
CA GLY A 517 8.40 -8.88 -14.30
C GLY A 517 6.99 -8.60 -14.87
N PHE A 518 6.54 -9.40 -15.84
CA PHE A 518 5.25 -9.22 -16.50
C PHE A 518 4.04 -9.36 -15.55
N THR A 519 4.21 -9.97 -14.38
CA THR A 519 3.20 -9.96 -13.31
C THR A 519 2.74 -8.55 -12.95
N ALA A 520 3.60 -7.53 -13.08
CA ALA A 520 3.25 -6.13 -12.87
C ALA A 520 2.21 -5.60 -13.89
N VAL A 521 2.19 -6.13 -15.12
CA VAL A 521 1.17 -5.76 -16.12
C VAL A 521 -0.19 -6.32 -15.73
N TYR A 522 -0.24 -7.55 -15.21
CA TYR A 522 -1.47 -8.11 -14.65
C TYR A 522 -1.98 -7.32 -13.44
N PHE A 523 -1.07 -6.85 -12.58
CA PHE A 523 -1.42 -5.91 -11.52
C PHE A 523 -2.02 -4.61 -12.10
N LEU A 524 -1.41 -4.01 -13.12
CA LEU A 524 -1.97 -2.79 -13.74
C LEU A 524 -3.39 -3.02 -14.29
N ILE A 525 -3.63 -4.12 -14.99
CA ILE A 525 -4.96 -4.49 -15.51
C ILE A 525 -5.95 -4.64 -14.35
N TYR A 526 -5.54 -5.29 -13.26
CA TYR A 526 -6.37 -5.45 -12.08
C TYR A 526 -6.69 -4.13 -11.39
N ALA A 527 -5.72 -3.21 -11.29
CA ALA A 527 -5.93 -1.88 -10.73
C ALA A 527 -6.92 -1.07 -11.58
N ILE A 528 -6.82 -1.14 -12.91
CA ILE A 528 -7.81 -0.53 -13.82
C ILE A 528 -9.20 -1.11 -13.57
N HIS A 529 -9.33 -2.44 -13.47
CA HIS A 529 -10.61 -3.08 -13.14
C HIS A 529 -11.14 -2.64 -11.77
N TYR A 530 -10.27 -2.55 -10.76
CA TYR A 530 -10.61 -2.09 -9.42
C TYR A 530 -11.14 -0.65 -9.41
N PHE A 531 -10.52 0.24 -10.19
CA PHE A 531 -10.98 1.62 -10.37
C PHE A 531 -12.42 1.70 -10.87
N PHE A 532 -12.78 0.94 -11.91
CA PHE A 532 -14.14 1.00 -12.48
C PHE A 532 -15.19 0.22 -11.67
N SER A 533 -14.79 -0.85 -10.97
CA SER A 533 -15.74 -1.75 -10.30
C SER A 533 -16.01 -1.40 -8.84
N LYS A 534 -15.03 -0.81 -8.13
CA LYS A 534 -15.10 -0.56 -6.68
C LYS A 534 -15.01 0.91 -6.30
N LEU A 535 -14.23 1.70 -7.03
CA LEU A 535 -14.02 3.11 -6.70
C LEU A 535 -15.08 3.99 -7.38
N GLN A 536 -15.68 4.90 -6.62
CA GLN A 536 -16.62 5.91 -7.11
C GLN A 536 -15.94 7.28 -7.21
N ILE A 537 -14.80 7.34 -7.90
CA ILE A 537 -14.05 8.58 -8.08
C ILE A 537 -14.62 9.35 -9.28
N THR A 538 -15.08 10.58 -9.04
CA THR A 538 -15.65 11.46 -10.08
C THR A 538 -14.71 12.61 -10.50
N GLY A 539 -13.71 12.93 -9.68
CA GLY A 539 -12.78 14.05 -9.92
C GLY A 539 -11.64 13.70 -10.87
N THR A 540 -11.30 14.63 -11.78
CA THR A 540 -10.15 14.50 -12.70
C THR A 540 -8.82 14.44 -11.96
N ALA A 541 -8.59 15.35 -11.00
CA ALA A 541 -7.40 15.37 -10.17
C ALA A 541 -7.24 14.06 -9.39
N SER A 542 -8.29 13.56 -8.75
CA SER A 542 -8.30 12.28 -8.04
C SER A 542 -8.03 11.07 -8.95
N THR A 543 -8.49 11.11 -10.20
CA THR A 543 -8.24 10.05 -11.19
C THR A 543 -6.77 10.03 -11.60
N ILE A 544 -6.17 11.19 -11.86
CA ILE A 544 -4.73 11.30 -12.15
C ILE A 544 -3.91 10.82 -10.95
N LEU A 545 -4.32 11.19 -9.73
CA LEU A 545 -3.67 10.75 -8.50
C LEU A 545 -3.70 9.23 -8.34
N TYR A 546 -4.84 8.60 -8.61
CA TYR A 546 -4.97 7.16 -8.57
C TYR A 546 -4.00 6.47 -9.55
N PHE A 547 -3.99 6.89 -10.81
CA PHE A 547 -3.16 6.26 -11.83
C PHE A 547 -1.67 6.56 -11.67
N GLY A 548 -1.27 7.76 -11.21
CA GLY A 548 0.14 8.07 -10.93
C GLY A 548 0.70 7.19 -9.82
N TYR A 549 0.04 7.12 -8.66
CA TYR A 549 0.47 6.23 -7.57
C TYR A 549 0.45 4.76 -7.98
N THR A 550 -0.55 4.34 -8.78
CA THR A 550 -0.61 2.98 -9.33
C THR A 550 0.57 2.70 -10.26
N MET A 551 1.00 3.64 -11.09
CA MET A 551 2.18 3.48 -11.95
C MET A 551 3.46 3.34 -11.14
N ILE A 552 3.62 4.10 -10.04
CA ILE A 552 4.74 3.91 -9.10
C ILE A 552 4.72 2.50 -8.52
N MET A 553 3.57 2.04 -8.03
CA MET A 553 3.43 0.68 -7.47
C MET A 553 3.76 -0.40 -8.49
N VAL A 554 3.25 -0.27 -9.72
CA VAL A 554 3.51 -1.21 -10.83
C VAL A 554 4.99 -1.22 -11.21
N LEU A 555 5.65 -0.07 -11.28
CA LEU A 555 7.09 0.01 -11.58
C LEU A 555 7.94 -0.66 -10.49
N ILE A 556 7.65 -0.37 -9.22
CA ILE A 556 8.33 -0.99 -8.07
C ILE A 556 8.11 -2.50 -8.11
N PHE A 557 6.88 -2.94 -8.39
CA PHE A 557 6.52 -4.35 -8.46
C PHE A 557 7.22 -5.06 -9.64
N PHE A 558 7.33 -4.41 -10.80
CA PHE A 558 8.05 -4.92 -11.97
C PHE A 558 9.54 -5.12 -11.68
N LEU A 559 10.18 -4.16 -11.02
CA LEU A 559 11.59 -4.27 -10.62
C LEU A 559 11.80 -5.30 -9.51
N PHE A 560 10.79 -5.49 -8.65
CA PHE A 560 10.84 -6.44 -7.55
C PHE A 560 10.70 -7.90 -8.02
N THR A 561 9.79 -8.17 -8.96
CA THR A 561 9.53 -9.54 -9.44
C THR A 561 10.49 -9.99 -10.54
N GLY A 562 11.02 -9.07 -11.34
CA GLY A 562 12.03 -9.35 -12.38
C GLY A 562 13.43 -9.52 -11.81
#